data_AF-A2G427-F1
#
_entry.id   AF-A2G427-F1
#
_cell.length_a   1.000
_cell.length_b   1.000
_cell.length_c   1.000
_cell.angle_alpha   90.00
_cell.angle_beta   90.00
_cell.angle_gamma   90.00
#
_symmetry.space_group_name_H-M   'P 1'
#
loop_
_entity.id
_entity.type
_entity.pdbx_description
1 polymer ?
#
loop_
_entity_poly.entity_id
_entity_poly.type
_entity_poly.pdbx_seq_one_letter_code
_entity_poly.pdbx_strand_id
1 'polypeptide(L)'
;MGYSNFFVNVANFYILTGWAKSAGRYTEDTSVLGDLHIDANNVNLIVDQSLTFAQAIYSSMTKSRVFLRVVLDSLVNMAREQDIYRMAADLLKPTSPIVVCDQGYPIIAVNGTLSQLIYFLNFEEAEIAGTYGAGETIPNLFTDTTYCQVQMNTFASMDISQGIFMSFIGSSSGSTIHFNHIFKLWLICGSVIFLILVIVPISIIVASYLKMINRVLKILLNLPQKSREEAKQNLFNEQLESSEDKFRGNKQGRSLKIIICYINQLCNNDRNSCFICFDV
;
A
#
# COMPACT_ATOMS: atom_id res chain seq x y z
N MET A 1 -9.84 -9.34 -10.10
CA MET A 1 -10.18 -10.73 -9.74
C MET A 1 -11.35 -10.82 -8.79
N GLY A 2 -11.36 -10.08 -7.67
CA GLY A 2 -12.47 -10.10 -6.72
C GLY A 2 -13.85 -9.91 -7.37
N TYR A 3 -14.02 -8.90 -8.22
CA TYR A 3 -15.28 -8.70 -8.94
C TYR A 3 -15.66 -9.85 -9.89
N SER A 4 -14.70 -10.50 -10.55
CA SER A 4 -15.02 -11.65 -11.42
C SER A 4 -15.56 -12.82 -10.60
N ASN A 5 -14.88 -13.19 -9.51
CA ASN A 5 -15.38 -14.22 -8.59
C ASN A 5 -16.70 -13.84 -7.93
N PHE A 6 -16.89 -12.56 -7.59
CA PHE A 6 -18.16 -12.08 -7.05
C PHE A 6 -19.30 -12.39 -8.01
N PHE A 7 -19.16 -12.09 -9.30
CA PHE A 7 -20.20 -12.37 -10.27
C PHE A 7 -20.40 -13.86 -10.58
N VAL A 8 -19.37 -14.69 -10.47
CA VAL A 8 -19.50 -16.17 -10.48
C VAL A 8 -20.35 -16.63 -9.28
N ASN A 9 -20.06 -16.14 -8.08
CA ASN A 9 -20.85 -16.49 -6.90
C ASN A 9 -22.31 -16.00 -7.00
N VAL A 10 -22.54 -14.82 -7.59
CA VAL A 10 -23.89 -14.32 -7.87
C VAL A 10 -24.60 -15.21 -8.90
N ALA A 11 -23.91 -15.68 -9.95
CA ALA A 11 -24.48 -16.64 -10.89
C ALA A 11 -24.86 -17.96 -10.20
N ASN A 12 -23.97 -18.53 -9.38
CA ASN A 12 -24.25 -19.72 -8.58
C ASN A 12 -25.45 -19.52 -7.60
N PHE A 13 -25.57 -18.34 -6.99
CA PHE A 13 -26.74 -18.00 -6.18
C PHE A 13 -28.05 -18.03 -7.00
N TYR A 14 -28.06 -17.50 -8.23
CA TYR A 14 -29.22 -17.59 -9.11
C TYR A 14 -29.53 -19.02 -9.56
N ILE A 15 -28.50 -19.87 -9.73
CA ILE A 15 -28.68 -21.29 -10.01
C ILE A 15 -29.39 -21.99 -8.85
N LEU A 16 -28.91 -21.77 -7.63
CA LEU A 16 -29.47 -22.35 -6.41
C LEU A 16 -30.91 -21.88 -6.14
N THR A 17 -31.16 -20.59 -6.28
CA THR A 17 -32.50 -20.01 -6.06
C THR A 17 -33.48 -20.44 -7.15
N GLY A 18 -33.05 -20.51 -8.41
CA GLY A 18 -33.84 -21.04 -9.51
C GLY A 18 -34.28 -22.48 -9.28
N TRP A 19 -33.34 -23.34 -8.85
CA TRP A 19 -33.64 -24.73 -8.48
C TRP A 19 -34.55 -24.81 -7.25
N ALA A 20 -34.28 -24.02 -6.21
CA ALA A 20 -35.10 -24.03 -5.00
C ALA A 20 -36.54 -23.60 -5.30
N LYS A 21 -36.74 -22.66 -6.22
CA LYS A 21 -38.07 -22.25 -6.70
C LYS A 21 -38.76 -23.38 -7.46
N SER A 22 -38.07 -24.02 -8.41
CA SER A 22 -38.67 -25.11 -9.20
C SER A 22 -39.00 -26.35 -8.36
N ALA A 23 -38.21 -26.62 -7.32
CA ALA A 23 -38.45 -27.69 -6.35
C ALA A 23 -39.50 -27.35 -5.27
N GLY A 24 -40.11 -26.16 -5.30
CA GLY A 24 -41.08 -25.72 -4.29
C GLY A 24 -40.48 -25.49 -2.89
N ARG A 25 -39.16 -25.28 -2.81
CA ARG A 25 -38.40 -25.05 -1.57
C ARG A 25 -38.13 -23.57 -1.29
N TYR A 26 -38.47 -22.69 -2.23
CA TYR A 26 -38.31 -21.24 -2.13
C TYR A 26 -39.58 -20.53 -2.59
N THR A 27 -39.99 -19.50 -1.85
CA THR A 27 -41.11 -18.63 -2.17
C THR A 27 -40.60 -17.20 -2.35
N GLU A 28 -41.11 -16.48 -3.35
CA GLU A 28 -40.75 -15.08 -3.64
C GLU A 28 -41.40 -14.07 -2.68
N ASP A 29 -41.83 -14.52 -1.51
CA ASP A 29 -42.47 -13.65 -0.54
C ASP A 29 -41.43 -12.70 0.08
N THR A 30 -41.45 -11.44 -0.35
CA THR A 30 -40.59 -10.36 0.16
C THR A 30 -41.10 -9.78 1.47
N SER A 31 -42.20 -10.28 2.03
CA SER A 31 -42.79 -9.79 3.29
C SER A 31 -41.79 -9.75 4.45
N VAL A 32 -40.83 -10.68 4.48
CA VAL A 32 -39.78 -10.76 5.52
C VAL A 32 -38.69 -9.70 5.36
N LEU A 33 -38.46 -9.20 4.14
CA LEU A 33 -37.42 -8.21 3.83
C LEU A 33 -37.86 -6.76 4.07
N GLY A 34 -39.15 -6.52 4.26
CA GLY A 34 -39.71 -5.18 4.43
C GLY A 34 -39.79 -4.38 3.13
N ASP A 35 -40.04 -3.08 3.24
CA ASP A 35 -40.17 -2.19 2.08
C ASP A 35 -38.80 -1.84 1.49
N LEU A 36 -38.44 -2.57 0.42
CA LEU A 36 -37.21 -2.35 -0.34
C LEU A 36 -37.28 -1.09 -1.24
N HIS A 37 -38.42 -0.40 -1.36
CA HIS A 37 -38.53 0.82 -2.17
C HIS A 37 -37.80 2.03 -1.56
N ILE A 38 -37.50 2.00 -0.26
CA ILE A 38 -36.75 3.08 0.41
C ILE A 38 -35.34 3.22 -0.20
N ASP A 39 -34.77 2.13 -0.70
CA ASP A 39 -33.43 2.07 -1.25
C ASP A 39 -33.38 2.20 -2.79
N ALA A 40 -34.53 2.19 -3.48
CA ALA A 40 -34.59 2.17 -4.95
C ALA A 40 -33.96 3.41 -5.62
N ASN A 41 -33.94 4.56 -4.94
CA ASN A 41 -33.31 5.78 -5.44
C ASN A 41 -31.84 5.95 -5.01
N ASN A 42 -31.38 5.18 -4.01
CA ASN A 42 -30.05 5.32 -3.43
C ASN A 42 -29.12 4.15 -3.78
N VAL A 43 -29.67 3.03 -4.25
CA VAL A 43 -28.91 1.79 -4.48
C VAL A 43 -29.07 1.35 -5.92
N ASN A 44 -27.94 1.21 -6.62
CA ASN A 44 -27.91 0.60 -7.94
C ASN A 44 -28.00 -0.92 -7.82
N LEU A 45 -29.04 -1.51 -8.41
CA LEU A 45 -29.20 -2.96 -8.47
C LEU A 45 -28.01 -3.59 -9.21
N ILE A 46 -27.38 -4.58 -8.57
CA ILE A 46 -26.24 -5.31 -9.14
C ILE A 46 -26.70 -6.18 -10.32
N VAL A 47 -27.88 -6.76 -10.22
CA VAL A 47 -28.57 -7.50 -11.29
C VAL A 47 -30.02 -7.02 -11.30
N ASP A 48 -30.55 -6.77 -12.49
CA ASP A 48 -31.92 -6.32 -12.70
C ASP A 48 -32.90 -7.43 -12.28
N GLN A 49 -33.87 -7.07 -11.43
CA GLN A 49 -34.87 -7.98 -10.88
C GLN A 49 -35.90 -8.45 -11.92
N SER A 50 -36.03 -7.73 -13.03
CA SER A 50 -36.94 -8.10 -14.12
C SER A 50 -36.45 -9.29 -14.96
N LEU A 51 -35.19 -9.69 -14.79
CA LEU A 51 -34.57 -10.77 -15.56
C LEU A 51 -35.03 -12.14 -15.07
N THR A 52 -35.19 -13.07 -16.00
CA THR A 52 -35.37 -14.49 -15.66
C THR A 52 -34.09 -15.05 -15.03
N PHE A 53 -34.18 -16.18 -14.30
CA PHE A 53 -32.99 -16.83 -13.73
C PHE A 53 -31.90 -17.07 -14.78
N ALA A 54 -32.25 -17.58 -15.96
CA ALA A 54 -31.31 -17.78 -17.06
C ALA A 54 -30.63 -16.47 -17.48
N GLN A 55 -31.40 -15.39 -17.66
CA GLN A 55 -30.87 -14.08 -18.04
C GLN A 55 -30.00 -13.47 -16.93
N ALA A 56 -30.37 -13.63 -15.67
CA ALA A 56 -29.61 -13.16 -14.51
C ALA A 56 -28.25 -13.88 -14.40
N ILE A 57 -28.23 -15.20 -14.64
CA ILE A 57 -27.00 -16.02 -14.69
C ILE A 57 -26.11 -15.52 -15.84
N TYR A 58 -26.64 -15.43 -17.08
CA TYR A 58 -25.88 -14.93 -18.23
C TYR A 58 -25.34 -13.51 -18.05
N SER A 59 -26.14 -12.61 -17.45
CA SER A 59 -25.72 -11.24 -17.15
C SER A 59 -24.55 -11.23 -16.17
N SER A 60 -24.64 -12.04 -15.10
CA SER A 60 -23.58 -12.18 -14.10
C SER A 60 -22.30 -12.73 -14.70
N MET A 61 -22.38 -13.82 -15.48
CA MET A 61 -21.23 -14.36 -16.20
C MET A 61 -20.60 -13.37 -17.17
N THR A 62 -21.41 -12.57 -17.86
CA THR A 62 -20.91 -11.52 -18.77
C THR A 62 -20.13 -10.47 -18.00
N LYS A 63 -20.63 -10.02 -16.85
CA LYS A 63 -19.90 -9.12 -15.96
C LYS A 63 -18.61 -9.78 -15.45
N SER A 64 -18.66 -11.04 -15.04
CA SER A 64 -17.47 -11.80 -14.61
C SER A 64 -16.37 -11.79 -15.68
N ARG A 65 -16.72 -12.12 -16.93
CA ARG A 65 -15.81 -12.11 -18.09
C ARG A 65 -15.23 -10.73 -18.38
N VAL A 66 -16.05 -9.67 -18.29
CA VAL A 66 -15.59 -8.28 -18.48
C VAL A 66 -14.56 -7.91 -17.41
N PHE A 67 -14.83 -8.20 -16.13
CA PHE A 67 -13.88 -7.89 -15.06
C PHE A 67 -12.61 -8.74 -15.14
N LEU A 68 -12.71 -10.00 -15.54
CA LEU A 68 -11.54 -10.84 -15.80
C LEU A 68 -10.69 -10.24 -16.92
N ARG A 69 -11.32 -9.82 -18.03
CA ARG A 69 -10.63 -9.18 -19.14
C ARG A 69 -9.92 -7.90 -18.73
N VAL A 70 -10.56 -7.03 -17.96
CA VAL A 70 -9.91 -5.80 -17.45
C VAL A 70 -8.65 -6.12 -16.66
N VAL A 71 -8.67 -7.18 -15.84
CA VAL A 71 -7.49 -7.61 -15.07
C VAL A 71 -6.39 -8.12 -16.00
N LEU A 72 -6.73 -8.97 -16.97
CA LEU A 72 -5.77 -9.51 -17.93
C LEU A 72 -5.16 -8.40 -18.80
N ASP A 73 -5.97 -7.46 -19.29
CA ASP A 73 -5.53 -6.30 -20.07
C ASP A 73 -4.63 -5.38 -19.22
N SER A 74 -4.96 -5.17 -17.95
CA SER A 74 -4.12 -4.39 -17.01
C SER A 74 -2.77 -5.07 -16.78
N LEU A 75 -2.76 -6.40 -16.65
CA LEU A 75 -1.51 -7.16 -16.56
C LEU A 75 -0.69 -7.00 -17.83
N VAL A 76 -1.27 -7.21 -19.01
CA VAL A 76 -0.58 -7.02 -20.29
C VAL A 76 0.03 -5.62 -20.43
N ASN A 77 -0.64 -4.58 -19.94
CA ASN A 77 -0.09 -3.23 -19.95
C ASN A 77 1.11 -3.08 -18.99
N MET A 78 1.03 -3.65 -17.79
CA MET A 78 2.16 -3.67 -16.85
C MET A 78 3.36 -4.48 -17.35
N ALA A 79 3.15 -5.40 -18.32
CA ALA A 79 4.20 -6.22 -18.95
C ALA A 79 5.29 -5.41 -19.60
N ARG A 80 4.91 -4.23 -20.09
CA ARG A 80 5.80 -3.38 -20.88
C ARG A 80 6.86 -2.72 -20.01
N GLU A 81 6.59 -2.56 -18.72
CA GLU A 81 7.42 -1.80 -17.79
C GLU A 81 8.05 -2.66 -16.70
N GLN A 82 7.47 -3.83 -16.39
CA GLN A 82 7.88 -4.65 -15.26
C GLN A 82 7.83 -6.15 -15.58
N ASP A 83 8.60 -6.95 -14.84
CA ASP A 83 8.62 -8.40 -14.97
C ASP A 83 7.35 -9.04 -14.38
N ILE A 84 6.34 -9.24 -15.24
CA ILE A 84 5.08 -9.89 -14.88
C ILE A 84 5.28 -11.29 -14.33
N TYR A 85 6.29 -12.02 -14.78
CA TYR A 85 6.47 -13.40 -14.33
C TYR A 85 6.78 -13.48 -12.84
N ARG A 86 7.23 -12.37 -12.22
CA ARG A 86 7.37 -12.27 -10.77
C ARG A 86 6.10 -11.76 -10.09
N MET A 87 5.35 -10.85 -10.70
CA MET A 87 4.13 -10.27 -10.11
C MET A 87 2.88 -11.16 -10.22
N ALA A 88 2.69 -11.81 -11.36
CA ALA A 88 1.51 -12.61 -11.68
C ALA A 88 1.87 -14.09 -11.91
N ALA A 89 2.97 -14.54 -11.32
CA ALA A 89 3.43 -15.92 -11.39
C ALA A 89 2.30 -16.89 -11.02
N ASP A 90 1.58 -16.58 -9.96
CA ASP A 90 0.52 -17.43 -9.41
C ASP A 90 -0.76 -17.40 -10.26
N LEU A 91 -0.93 -16.38 -11.10
CA LEU A 91 -2.02 -16.33 -12.08
C LEU A 91 -1.74 -17.19 -13.31
N LEU A 92 -0.47 -17.24 -13.73
CA LEU A 92 -0.04 -17.90 -14.96
C LEU A 92 0.41 -19.35 -14.75
N LYS A 93 0.82 -19.70 -13.53
CA LYS A 93 1.23 -21.07 -13.21
C LYS A 93 0.00 -21.98 -13.14
N PRO A 94 0.07 -23.19 -13.73
CA PRO A 94 -1.01 -24.17 -13.66
C PRO A 94 -1.02 -24.85 -12.28
N THR A 95 -1.40 -24.10 -11.25
CA THR A 95 -1.45 -24.56 -9.85
C THR A 95 -2.88 -24.72 -9.35
N SER A 96 -3.86 -24.28 -10.14
CA SER A 96 -5.28 -24.30 -9.77
C SER A 96 -5.90 -25.65 -10.12
N PRO A 97 -6.35 -26.45 -9.14
CA PRO A 97 -7.06 -27.68 -9.45
C PRO A 97 -8.43 -27.36 -10.04
N ILE A 98 -8.68 -27.84 -11.26
CA ILE A 98 -9.99 -27.88 -11.90
C ILE A 98 -10.57 -29.27 -11.63
N VAL A 99 -11.57 -29.33 -10.77
CA VAL A 99 -12.22 -30.58 -10.34
C VAL A 99 -13.30 -30.96 -11.34
N VAL A 100 -13.20 -32.17 -11.90
CA VAL A 100 -14.22 -32.75 -12.77
C VAL A 100 -15.04 -33.72 -11.94
N CYS A 101 -16.36 -33.53 -11.97
CA CYS A 101 -17.32 -34.44 -11.33
C CYS A 101 -17.95 -35.39 -12.33
N ASP A 102 -18.52 -36.48 -11.80
CA ASP A 102 -19.47 -37.37 -12.46
C ASP A 102 -20.49 -37.84 -11.43
N GLN A 103 -21.76 -37.92 -11.82
CA GLN A 103 -22.88 -38.31 -10.95
C GLN A 103 -22.94 -37.55 -9.62
N GLY A 104 -22.53 -36.28 -9.61
CA GLY A 104 -22.49 -35.44 -8.40
C GLY A 104 -21.30 -35.66 -7.47
N TYR A 105 -20.29 -36.44 -7.87
CA TYR A 105 -19.08 -36.69 -7.08
C TYR A 105 -17.80 -36.28 -7.82
N PRO A 106 -16.80 -35.70 -7.15
CA PRO A 106 -15.53 -35.36 -7.76
C PRO A 106 -14.71 -36.62 -8.08
N ILE A 107 -14.33 -36.83 -9.35
CA ILE A 107 -13.51 -37.96 -9.77
C ILE A 107 -12.04 -37.57 -9.81
N ILE A 108 -11.73 -36.49 -10.54
CA ILE A 108 -10.36 -36.13 -10.90
C ILE A 108 -10.18 -34.61 -10.82
N ALA A 109 -8.97 -34.19 -10.44
CA ALA A 109 -8.55 -32.81 -10.51
C ALA A 109 -7.48 -32.65 -11.59
N VAL A 110 -7.67 -31.70 -12.49
CA VAL A 110 -6.72 -31.34 -13.55
C VAL A 110 -6.12 -29.98 -13.20
N ASN A 111 -4.79 -29.89 -13.18
CA ASN A 111 -4.14 -28.61 -12.88
C ASN A 111 -4.25 -27.65 -14.07
N GLY A 112 -4.79 -26.47 -13.81
CA GLY A 112 -4.90 -25.36 -14.76
C GLY A 112 -4.50 -24.04 -14.12
N THR A 113 -4.58 -22.96 -14.89
CA THR A 113 -4.40 -21.59 -14.38
C THR A 113 -5.69 -21.08 -13.75
N LEU A 114 -5.62 -20.06 -12.89
CA LEU A 114 -6.84 -19.44 -12.35
C LEU A 114 -7.71 -18.85 -13.47
N SER A 115 -7.10 -18.31 -14.53
CA SER A 115 -7.86 -17.84 -15.69
C SER A 115 -8.65 -18.97 -16.35
N GLN A 116 -8.03 -20.15 -16.55
CA GLN A 116 -8.71 -21.33 -17.07
C GLN A 116 -9.83 -21.79 -16.15
N LEU A 117 -9.60 -21.79 -14.83
CA LEU A 117 -10.62 -22.13 -13.82
C LEU A 117 -11.83 -21.19 -13.89
N ILE A 118 -11.62 -19.88 -14.02
CA ILE A 118 -12.73 -18.92 -14.16
C ILE A 118 -13.44 -19.08 -15.51
N TYR A 119 -12.71 -19.37 -16.60
CA TYR A 119 -13.34 -19.66 -17.90
C TYR A 119 -14.18 -20.93 -17.85
N PHE A 120 -13.67 -21.97 -17.20
CA PHE A 120 -14.36 -23.22 -16.97
C PHE A 120 -15.65 -22.99 -16.16
N LEU A 121 -15.58 -22.27 -15.04
CA LEU A 121 -16.75 -21.91 -14.25
C LEU A 121 -17.82 -21.17 -15.07
N ASN A 122 -17.42 -20.15 -15.83
CA ASN A 122 -18.35 -19.45 -16.71
C ASN A 122 -18.95 -20.37 -17.78
N PHE A 123 -18.23 -21.37 -18.26
CA PHE A 123 -18.74 -22.31 -19.26
C PHE A 123 -19.81 -23.23 -18.65
N GLU A 124 -19.54 -23.85 -17.50
CA GLU A 124 -20.49 -24.72 -16.80
C GLU A 124 -21.74 -23.94 -16.33
N GLU A 125 -21.57 -22.71 -15.84
CA GLU A 125 -22.70 -21.83 -15.52
C GLU A 125 -23.54 -21.46 -16.75
N ALA A 126 -22.91 -21.35 -17.93
CA ALA A 126 -23.59 -21.11 -19.21
C ALA A 126 -24.49 -22.27 -19.59
N GLU A 127 -24.04 -23.49 -19.33
CA GLU A 127 -24.76 -24.70 -19.64
C GLU A 127 -26.02 -24.80 -18.78
N ILE A 128 -25.89 -24.59 -17.47
CA ILE A 128 -27.03 -24.55 -16.54
C ILE A 128 -28.01 -23.42 -16.92
N ALA A 129 -27.50 -22.23 -17.28
CA ALA A 129 -28.33 -21.14 -17.76
C ALA A 129 -29.09 -21.50 -19.04
N GLY A 130 -28.46 -22.27 -19.92
CA GLY A 130 -29.08 -22.82 -21.14
C GLY A 130 -30.25 -23.75 -20.82
N THR A 131 -30.08 -24.67 -19.86
CA THR A 131 -31.14 -25.57 -19.38
C THR A 131 -32.33 -24.78 -18.83
N TYR A 132 -32.10 -23.79 -17.98
CA TYR A 132 -33.17 -22.91 -17.49
C TYR A 132 -33.81 -22.08 -18.60
N GLY A 133 -33.02 -21.63 -19.59
CA GLY A 133 -33.51 -20.89 -20.74
C GLY A 133 -34.42 -21.72 -21.65
N ALA A 134 -34.20 -23.03 -21.72
CA ALA A 134 -35.05 -23.98 -22.43
C ALA A 134 -36.35 -24.33 -21.68
N GLY A 135 -36.50 -23.86 -20.43
CA GLY A 135 -37.63 -24.21 -19.57
C GLY A 135 -37.53 -25.60 -18.95
N GLU A 136 -36.37 -26.24 -19.05
CA GLU A 136 -36.09 -27.51 -18.39
C GLU A 136 -35.76 -27.27 -16.91
N THR A 137 -36.17 -28.20 -16.05
CA THR A 137 -35.88 -28.15 -14.61
C THR A 137 -34.93 -29.26 -14.25
N ILE A 138 -33.92 -28.94 -13.45
CA ILE A 138 -32.96 -29.92 -12.92
C ILE A 138 -33.64 -30.61 -11.72
N PRO A 139 -33.98 -31.90 -11.80
CA PRO A 139 -34.76 -32.56 -10.75
C PRO A 139 -34.00 -32.65 -9.42
N ASN A 140 -32.70 -32.92 -9.48
CA ASN A 140 -31.83 -32.90 -8.30
C ASN A 140 -30.48 -32.26 -8.62
N LEU A 141 -30.34 -31.01 -8.19
CA LEU A 141 -29.14 -30.21 -8.40
C LEU A 141 -27.89 -30.82 -7.74
N PHE A 142 -28.03 -31.54 -6.62
CA PHE A 142 -26.89 -32.09 -5.90
C PHE A 142 -26.31 -33.38 -6.50
N THR A 143 -27.05 -34.04 -7.39
CA THR A 143 -26.56 -35.18 -8.17
C THR A 143 -26.14 -34.77 -9.57
N ASP A 144 -26.35 -33.50 -9.93
CA ASP A 144 -26.03 -32.97 -11.24
C ASP A 144 -24.51 -32.79 -11.38
N THR A 145 -23.99 -33.29 -12.49
CA THR A 145 -22.55 -33.28 -12.77
C THR A 145 -22.03 -31.85 -12.98
N THR A 146 -22.74 -31.06 -13.79
CA THR A 146 -22.40 -29.67 -14.12
C THR A 146 -22.42 -28.80 -12.86
N TYR A 147 -23.44 -28.95 -12.01
CA TYR A 147 -23.51 -28.21 -10.75
C TYR A 147 -22.43 -28.62 -9.75
N CYS A 148 -22.12 -29.92 -9.63
CA CYS A 148 -20.99 -30.36 -8.80
C CYS A 148 -19.67 -29.71 -9.25
N GLN A 149 -19.44 -29.63 -10.57
CA GLN A 149 -18.27 -28.97 -11.12
C GLN A 149 -18.27 -27.48 -10.78
N VAL A 150 -19.38 -26.77 -10.96
CA VAL A 150 -19.50 -25.35 -10.57
C VAL A 150 -19.17 -25.17 -9.09
N GLN A 151 -19.76 -25.98 -8.20
CA GLN A 151 -19.62 -25.80 -6.77
C GLN A 151 -18.19 -26.08 -6.28
N MET A 152 -17.60 -27.20 -6.70
CA MET A 152 -16.24 -27.59 -6.28
C MET A 152 -15.20 -26.59 -6.77
N ASN A 153 -15.35 -26.12 -8.01
CA ASN A 153 -14.41 -25.18 -8.62
C ASN A 153 -14.60 -23.74 -8.13
N THR A 154 -15.81 -23.35 -7.70
CA THR A 154 -16.06 -22.02 -7.14
C THR A 154 -15.25 -21.80 -5.86
N PHE A 155 -15.25 -22.78 -4.95
CA PHE A 155 -14.43 -22.72 -3.72
C PHE A 155 -12.94 -22.66 -4.03
N ALA A 156 -12.46 -23.53 -4.91
CA ALA A 156 -11.07 -23.51 -5.35
C ALA A 156 -10.68 -22.15 -5.95
N SER A 157 -11.55 -21.56 -6.77
CA SER A 157 -11.32 -20.25 -7.39
C SER A 157 -11.20 -19.14 -6.34
N MET A 158 -12.02 -19.16 -5.29
CA MET A 158 -11.97 -18.17 -4.22
C MET A 158 -10.66 -18.24 -3.43
N ASP A 159 -10.26 -19.43 -2.98
CA ASP A 159 -9.04 -19.64 -2.20
C ASP A 159 -7.80 -19.20 -2.98
N ILE A 160 -7.71 -19.59 -4.25
CA ILE A 160 -6.60 -19.24 -5.13
C ILE A 160 -6.59 -17.75 -5.44
N SER A 161 -7.76 -17.15 -5.66
CA SER A 161 -7.87 -15.72 -5.91
C SER A 161 -7.44 -14.89 -4.72
N GLN A 162 -7.73 -15.35 -3.49
CA GLN A 162 -7.22 -14.72 -2.27
C GLN A 162 -5.69 -14.84 -2.19
N GLY A 163 -5.13 -16.02 -2.48
CA GLY A 163 -3.68 -16.23 -2.55
C GLY A 163 -3.00 -15.28 -3.54
N ILE A 164 -3.52 -15.17 -4.76
CA ILE A 164 -3.00 -14.27 -5.79
C ILE A 164 -3.11 -12.80 -5.38
N PHE A 165 -4.23 -12.41 -4.76
CA PHE A 165 -4.38 -11.04 -4.26
C PHE A 165 -3.33 -10.70 -3.19
N MET A 166 -3.08 -11.64 -2.26
CA MET A 166 -2.01 -11.50 -1.28
C MET A 166 -0.62 -11.47 -1.93
N SER A 167 -0.38 -12.25 -2.99
CA SER A 167 0.86 -12.19 -3.76
C SER A 167 1.06 -10.84 -4.46
N PHE A 168 0.00 -10.23 -5.01
CA PHE A 168 0.07 -8.88 -5.60
C PHE A 168 0.40 -7.82 -4.55
N ILE A 169 -0.26 -7.85 -3.39
CA ILE A 169 0.04 -6.95 -2.27
C ILE A 169 1.47 -7.18 -1.77
N GLY A 170 1.87 -8.44 -1.62
CA GLY A 170 3.19 -8.85 -1.20
C GLY A 170 4.29 -8.37 -2.16
N SER A 171 4.09 -8.53 -3.47
CA SER A 171 5.04 -8.08 -4.49
C SER A 171 5.17 -6.55 -4.53
N SER A 172 4.08 -5.82 -4.29
CA SER A 172 4.10 -4.36 -4.10
C SER A 172 4.95 -3.99 -2.87
N SER A 173 4.74 -4.67 -1.74
CA SER A 173 5.47 -4.43 -0.49
C SER A 173 6.96 -4.81 -0.55
N GLY A 174 7.30 -5.88 -1.28
CA GLY A 174 8.69 -6.31 -1.51
C GLY A 174 9.49 -5.27 -2.29
N SER A 175 8.86 -4.62 -3.27
CA SER A 175 9.43 -3.45 -3.94
C SER A 175 9.63 -2.28 -2.96
N THR A 176 8.70 -2.07 -2.02
CA THR A 176 8.86 -1.05 -0.97
C THR A 176 10.10 -1.28 -0.10
N ILE A 177 10.48 -2.54 0.19
CA ILE A 177 11.70 -2.86 0.96
C ILE A 177 12.96 -2.43 0.19
N HIS A 178 13.02 -2.71 -1.12
CA HIS A 178 14.14 -2.30 -1.97
C HIS A 178 14.21 -0.76 -2.10
N PHE A 179 13.06 -0.10 -2.29
CA PHE A 179 12.98 1.36 -2.30
C PHE A 179 13.36 1.97 -0.96
N ASN A 180 12.99 1.36 0.17
CA ASN A 180 13.36 1.82 1.50
C ASN A 180 14.88 1.74 1.71
N HIS A 181 15.54 0.70 1.20
CA HIS A 181 17.01 0.61 1.25
C HIS A 181 17.68 1.70 0.41
N ILE A 182 17.22 1.93 -0.82
CA ILE A 182 17.73 3.01 -1.69
C ILE A 182 17.48 4.39 -1.05
N PHE A 183 16.28 4.60 -0.51
CA PHE A 183 15.89 5.85 0.13
C PHE A 183 16.73 6.13 1.38
N LYS A 184 16.98 5.12 2.23
CA LYS A 184 17.89 5.24 3.38
C LYS A 184 19.31 5.60 2.94
N LEU A 185 19.81 5.00 1.87
CA LEU A 185 21.14 5.30 1.32
C LEU A 185 21.21 6.75 0.81
N TRP A 186 20.17 7.20 0.11
CA TRP A 186 20.02 8.59 -0.31
C TRP A 186 19.96 9.57 0.86
N LEU A 187 19.27 9.22 1.94
CA LEU A 187 19.14 10.04 3.14
C LEU A 187 20.49 10.20 3.86
N ILE A 188 21.25 9.11 3.97
CA ILE A 188 22.61 9.13 4.54
C ILE A 188 23.54 9.99 3.67
N CYS A 189 23.60 9.73 2.35
CA CYS A 189 24.45 10.50 1.44
C CYS A 189 24.07 11.99 1.43
N GLY A 190 22.77 12.32 1.39
CA GLY A 190 22.28 13.68 1.44
C GLY A 190 22.65 14.40 2.74
N SER A 191 22.56 13.71 3.88
CA SER A 191 22.95 14.26 5.18
C SER A 191 24.44 14.59 5.25
N VAL A 192 25.30 13.70 4.74
CA VAL A 192 26.76 13.92 4.69
C VAL A 192 27.12 15.12 3.81
N ILE A 193 26.51 15.22 2.62
CA ILE A 193 26.75 16.34 1.70
C ILE A 193 26.30 17.66 2.33
N PHE A 194 25.12 17.69 2.97
CA PHE A 194 24.62 18.87 3.66
C PHE A 194 25.54 19.30 4.81
N LEU A 195 26.03 18.34 5.59
CA LEU A 195 26.96 18.60 6.69
C LEU A 195 28.28 19.22 6.20
N ILE A 196 28.84 18.71 5.09
CA ILE A 196 30.04 19.30 4.48
C ILE A 196 29.76 20.72 3.99
N LEU A 197 28.63 20.94 3.30
CA LEU A 197 28.24 22.26 2.79
C LEU A 197 28.03 23.30 3.90
N VAL A 198 27.68 22.90 5.11
CA VAL A 198 27.49 23.82 6.25
C VAL A 198 28.78 24.00 7.06
N ILE A 199 29.49 22.91 7.38
CA ILE A 199 30.68 22.97 8.24
C ILE A 199 31.85 23.66 7.56
N VAL A 200 32.09 23.40 6.26
CA VAL A 200 33.21 23.99 5.53
C VAL A 200 33.17 25.53 5.51
N PRO A 201 32.06 26.20 5.12
CA PRO A 201 32.02 27.66 5.11
C PRO A 201 32.11 28.27 6.51
N ILE A 202 31.47 27.65 7.52
CA ILE A 202 31.57 28.13 8.91
C ILE A 202 33.03 28.07 9.40
N SER A 203 33.73 26.98 9.08
CA SER A 203 35.13 26.80 9.45
C SER A 203 36.03 27.87 8.81
N ILE A 204 35.78 28.22 7.54
CA ILE A 204 36.49 29.27 6.82
C ILE A 204 36.26 30.65 7.48
N ILE A 205 35.01 30.96 7.88
CA ILE A 205 34.66 32.22 8.55
C ILE A 205 35.39 32.33 9.90
N VAL A 206 35.34 31.27 10.71
CA VAL A 206 36.00 31.25 12.04
C VAL A 206 37.51 31.39 11.92
N ALA A 207 38.15 30.66 10.98
CA ALA A 207 39.58 30.77 10.74
C ALA A 207 39.99 32.17 10.29
N SER A 208 39.19 32.80 9.42
CA SER A 208 39.43 34.17 8.95
C SER A 208 39.33 35.17 10.10
N TYR A 209 38.34 35.01 10.99
CA TYR A 209 38.16 35.86 12.17
C TYR A 209 39.33 35.75 13.16
N LEU A 210 39.78 34.53 13.48
CA LEU A 210 40.95 34.31 14.35
C LEU A 210 42.23 34.92 13.78
N LYS A 211 42.42 34.85 12.45
CA LYS A 211 43.57 35.48 11.78
C LYS A 211 43.50 37.00 11.88
N MET A 212 42.32 37.59 11.77
CA MET A 212 42.10 39.04 11.95
C MET A 212 42.42 39.48 13.38
N ILE A 213 41.89 38.78 14.39
CA ILE A 213 42.18 39.08 15.80
C ILE A 213 43.68 38.99 16.08
N ASN A 214 44.35 37.92 15.65
CA ASN A 214 45.79 37.77 15.90
C ASN A 214 46.61 38.89 15.24
N ARG A 215 46.16 39.43 14.09
CA ARG A 215 46.78 40.62 13.49
C ARG A 215 46.54 41.86 14.33
N VAL A 216 45.30 42.11 14.75
CA VAL A 216 44.95 43.28 15.58
C VAL A 216 45.69 43.22 16.93
N LEU A 217 45.77 42.05 17.55
CA LEU A 217 46.46 41.84 18.83
C LEU A 217 47.98 42.05 18.68
N LYS A 218 48.59 41.60 17.58
CA LYS A 218 49.99 41.90 17.26
C LYS A 218 50.23 43.39 17.01
N ILE A 219 49.29 44.08 16.34
CA ILE A 219 49.36 45.53 16.16
C ILE A 219 49.31 46.20 17.53
N LEU A 220 48.33 45.87 18.38
CA LEU A 220 48.16 46.39 19.75
C LEU A 220 49.39 46.16 20.64
N LEU A 221 50.04 45.00 20.53
CA LEU A 221 51.25 44.67 21.29
C LEU A 221 52.49 45.42 20.81
N ASN A 222 52.55 45.80 19.53
CA ASN A 222 53.65 46.54 18.92
C ASN A 222 53.46 48.07 18.95
N LEU A 223 52.42 48.60 19.60
CA LEU A 223 52.34 50.05 19.82
C LEU A 223 53.47 50.51 20.77
N PRO A 224 54.16 51.63 20.46
CA PRO A 224 55.22 52.18 21.29
C PRO A 224 54.70 52.49 22.70
N GLN A 225 55.50 52.19 23.73
CA GLN A 225 55.10 52.28 25.15
C GLN A 225 54.38 53.60 25.52
N LYS A 226 54.78 54.72 24.88
CA LYS A 226 54.19 56.04 25.10
C LYS A 226 52.68 56.10 24.80
N SER A 227 52.21 55.46 23.74
CA SER A 227 50.77 55.43 23.39
C SER A 227 49.98 54.33 24.12
N ARG A 228 50.66 53.30 24.66
CA ARG A 228 50.03 52.31 25.56
C ARG A 228 49.70 52.88 26.94
N GLU A 229 50.50 53.81 27.44
CA GLU A 229 50.25 54.47 28.73
C GLU A 229 49.17 55.55 28.61
N GLU A 230 49.15 56.33 27.53
CA GLU A 230 48.09 57.31 27.25
C GLU A 230 46.71 56.65 27.06
N ALA A 231 46.64 55.49 26.37
CA ALA A 231 45.37 54.75 26.24
C ALA A 231 44.93 54.08 27.56
N LYS A 232 45.86 53.74 28.46
CA LYS A 232 45.54 53.25 29.82
C LYS A 232 44.95 54.34 30.69
N GLN A 233 45.45 55.57 30.60
CA GLN A 233 44.92 56.71 31.38
C GLN A 233 43.46 57.03 31.02
N ASN A 234 43.08 56.94 29.74
CA ASN A 234 41.68 57.17 29.35
C ASN A 234 40.72 56.07 29.83
N LEU A 235 41.17 54.81 29.95
CA LEU A 235 40.36 53.71 30.50
C LEU A 235 40.09 53.83 32.01
N PHE A 236 41.03 54.39 32.78
CA PHE A 236 40.82 54.66 34.21
C PHE A 236 39.86 55.82 34.46
N ASN A 237 39.80 56.79 33.55
CA ASN A 237 38.90 57.94 33.68
C ASN A 237 37.45 57.58 33.32
N GLU A 238 37.21 56.69 32.34
CA GLU A 238 35.84 56.23 32.02
C GLU A 238 35.25 55.26 33.06
N GLN A 239 36.07 54.53 33.82
CA GLN A 239 35.57 53.65 34.90
C GLN A 239 35.00 54.41 36.12
N LEU A 240 35.30 55.69 36.29
CA LEU A 240 34.68 56.52 37.33
C LEU A 240 33.29 57.05 36.96
N GLU A 241 32.89 57.00 35.69
CA GLU A 241 31.54 57.44 35.23
C GLU A 241 30.63 56.31 34.72
N SER A 242 31.13 55.07 34.61
CA SER A 242 30.34 53.92 34.12
C SER A 242 30.44 52.68 35.01
N SER A 243 30.59 52.89 36.32
CA SER A 243 30.51 51.81 37.33
C SER A 243 29.09 51.66 37.89
N GLU A 244 28.06 51.54 37.05
CA GLU A 244 26.80 50.88 37.42
C GLU A 244 26.17 50.20 36.19
N ASP A 245 26.74 49.05 35.78
CA ASP A 245 25.87 47.89 35.59
C ASP A 245 26.63 46.56 35.68
N LYS A 246 26.08 45.67 36.50
CA LYS A 246 26.72 44.42 36.94
C LYS A 246 26.75 43.38 35.83
N PHE A 247 27.95 42.85 35.60
CA PHE A 247 28.28 41.43 35.54
C PHE A 247 27.12 40.44 35.26
N ARG A 248 27.12 39.85 34.07
CA ARG A 248 26.88 38.40 33.93
C ARG A 248 27.65 37.83 32.75
N GLY A 249 28.85 37.38 33.04
CA GLY A 249 29.57 36.44 32.19
C GLY A 249 28.81 35.12 32.01
N ASN A 250 29.28 34.37 31.02
CA ASN A 250 28.92 33.00 30.67
C ASN A 250 27.85 32.83 29.58
N LYS A 251 28.26 33.06 28.32
CA LYS A 251 27.52 32.62 27.12
C LYS A 251 28.49 32.15 26.02
N GLN A 252 29.39 31.23 26.33
CA GLN A 252 30.19 30.53 25.30
C GLN A 252 30.08 29.00 25.37
N GLY A 253 29.25 28.46 26.28
CA GLY A 253 28.85 27.05 26.33
C GLY A 253 27.37 26.76 26.03
N ARG A 254 26.56 27.79 25.70
CA ARG A 254 25.11 27.64 25.45
C ARG A 254 24.74 27.42 23.99
N SER A 255 25.53 27.92 23.02
CA SER A 255 25.27 27.70 21.60
C SER A 255 25.50 26.24 21.18
N LEU A 256 26.52 25.56 21.73
CA LEU A 256 26.73 24.13 21.47
C LEU A 256 25.67 23.24 22.15
N LYS A 257 25.23 23.60 23.38
CA LYS A 257 24.18 22.85 24.09
C LYS A 257 22.80 23.02 23.45
N ILE A 258 22.49 24.16 22.82
CA ILE A 258 21.21 24.35 22.11
C ILE A 258 21.15 23.52 20.84
N ILE A 259 22.26 23.36 20.12
CA ILE A 259 22.33 22.50 18.93
C ILE A 259 22.22 21.01 19.31
N ILE A 260 22.90 20.58 20.39
CA ILE A 260 22.79 19.20 20.91
C ILE A 260 21.38 18.94 21.50
N CYS A 261 20.73 19.93 22.14
CA CYS A 261 19.34 19.80 22.59
C CYS A 261 18.34 19.70 21.42
N TYR A 262 18.52 20.47 20.34
CA TYR A 262 17.61 20.39 19.18
C TYR A 262 17.71 19.04 18.47
N ILE A 263 18.91 18.46 18.40
CA ILE A 263 19.12 17.11 17.84
C ILE A 263 18.53 16.03 18.76
N ASN A 264 18.68 16.14 20.08
CA ASN A 264 18.05 15.21 21.03
C ASN A 264 16.52 15.34 21.10
N GLN A 265 15.98 16.54 20.91
CA GLN A 265 14.52 16.76 20.90
C GLN A 265 13.87 16.26 19.61
N LEU A 266 14.62 16.19 18.50
CA LEU A 266 14.22 15.50 17.27
C LEU A 266 14.30 13.97 17.40
N CYS A 267 15.32 13.40 18.07
CA CYS A 267 15.38 11.94 18.32
C CYS A 267 14.31 11.43 19.31
N ASN A 268 13.81 12.27 20.23
CA ASN A 268 12.87 11.82 21.27
C ASN A 268 11.39 11.84 20.82
N ASN A 269 11.09 12.46 19.67
CA ASN A 269 9.73 12.51 19.13
C ASN A 269 9.39 11.30 18.24
N ASP A 270 10.41 10.54 17.81
CA ASP A 270 10.28 9.24 17.17
C ASP A 270 10.87 8.16 18.08
N ARG A 271 10.07 7.74 19.07
CA ARG A 271 10.33 6.50 19.81
C ARG A 271 10.20 5.32 18.86
N ASN A 272 11.28 5.01 18.15
CA ASN A 272 11.70 3.64 17.79
C ASN A 272 13.04 3.56 17.02
N SER A 273 13.81 4.64 16.82
CA SER A 273 15.04 4.52 16.01
C SER A 273 16.12 5.60 16.28
N CYS A 274 16.75 5.61 17.46
CA CYS A 274 18.08 6.26 17.61
C CYS A 274 19.02 5.33 18.39
N PHE A 275 19.60 4.34 17.69
CA PHE A 275 20.85 3.70 18.09
C PHE A 275 21.98 4.57 17.54
N ILE A 276 23.00 4.84 18.36
CA ILE A 276 24.25 5.59 18.13
C ILE A 276 24.29 6.88 18.97
N CYS A 277 24.68 6.73 20.22
CA CYS A 277 25.41 7.77 20.96
C CYS A 277 26.90 7.43 20.87
N PHE A 278 27.72 8.35 20.36
CA PHE A 278 29.17 8.30 20.48
C PHE A 278 29.54 8.93 21.83
N ASP A 279 30.18 8.15 22.71
CA ASP A 279 30.85 8.66 23.91
C ASP A 279 32.20 9.29 23.51
N VAL A 280 32.35 10.59 23.79
CA VAL A 280 33.64 11.29 23.97
C VAL A 280 33.49 12.26 25.12
#